data_AF-A0A536TLA7-F1
#
_entry.id   AF-A0A536TLA7-F1
#
_cell.length_a   1.000
_cell.length_b   1.000
_cell.length_c   1.000
_cell.angle_alpha   90.00
_cell.angle_beta   90.00
_cell.angle_gamma   90.00
#
_symmetry.space_group_name_H-M   'P 1'
#
loop_
_entity.id
_entity.type
_entity.pdbx_description
1 polymer ?
#
loop_
_entity_poly.entity_id
_entity_poly.type
_entity_poly.pdbx_seq_one_letter_code
_entity_poly.pdbx_strand_id
1 'polypeptide(L)'
;MDFFEQQHRARRRTWLMLLLFVLAVAAIVAAFDLVCAIVYIWLFDVQILYSSSLLQQVPRSVYAWSTLGTLLVIGWGTASRLYRLSGGGVAIADLIGARHVKRDTGEPAERRLLNVVEEMALASGITVPLVFVMDDQHAINAFAAGYSPNEATVIVTRGALEQLNRDELQGVVAHEFSHILNGDMRLNIHLVGVIAGIVMIGSIGAFLMTGIRDGDDLRRAGTDIRVFLLGLLLWLIGSIGVLAGRLIKAVISREREFLADASAVQFTRNPDGIGGALFKIGRRGSTIAQRHAEELSHMCIGAPVNDYFEFAWFHDHPPLDDRIERLLGPGAKRLLGERMARAETAALAARGSPVVSEFVSPLYAPRAAAPAASLVESIGNPSSAHLDHARGILDAIPAEIRAAVGSEKGAEAALFALLLGEGELRKAQLALIGERSGAEVPAQSARFADALKAPGARARLPVLELVIPTLK
;
A
#
# COMPACT_ATOMS: atom_id res chain seq x y z
N MET A 1 22.39 -14.03 10.73
CA MET A 1 21.47 -14.62 9.73
C MET A 1 22.22 -14.71 8.43
N ASP A 2 22.25 -15.86 7.77
CA ASP A 2 23.04 -16.09 6.55
C ASP A 2 22.28 -15.58 5.30
N PHE A 3 22.88 -14.66 4.57
CA PHE A 3 22.30 -14.01 3.38
C PHE A 3 21.99 -15.03 2.26
N PHE A 4 22.82 -16.08 2.14
CA PHE A 4 22.63 -17.11 1.11
C PHE A 4 21.41 -18.00 1.40
N GLU A 5 21.16 -18.34 2.67
CA GLU A 5 19.96 -19.08 3.07
C GLU A 5 18.68 -18.30 2.77
N GLN A 6 18.67 -16.99 3.01
CA GLN A 6 17.53 -16.13 2.72
C GLN A 6 17.27 -16.05 1.20
N GLN A 7 18.32 -15.96 0.39
CA GLN A 7 18.19 -15.95 -1.08
C GLN A 7 17.67 -17.29 -1.62
N HIS A 8 18.10 -18.42 -1.06
CA HIS A 8 17.59 -19.75 -1.44
C HIS A 8 16.13 -19.97 -1.04
N ARG A 9 15.73 -19.54 0.16
CA ARG A 9 14.31 -19.58 0.60
C ARG A 9 13.41 -18.72 -0.29
N ALA A 10 13.87 -17.52 -0.66
CA ALA A 10 13.14 -16.64 -1.57
C ALA A 10 12.92 -17.30 -2.94
N ARG A 11 13.97 -17.86 -3.57
CA ARG A 11 13.85 -18.53 -4.89
C ARG A 11 12.92 -19.75 -4.85
N ARG A 12 13.00 -20.59 -3.81
CA ARG A 12 12.14 -21.78 -3.69
C ARG A 12 10.67 -21.40 -3.57
N ARG A 13 10.35 -20.31 -2.87
CA ARG A 13 8.99 -19.80 -2.72
C ARG A 13 8.45 -19.19 -4.01
N THR A 14 9.27 -18.45 -4.76
CA THR A 14 8.89 -17.96 -6.10
C THR A 14 8.58 -19.12 -7.06
N TRP A 15 9.38 -20.19 -7.05
CA TRP A 15 9.10 -21.38 -7.85
C TRP A 15 7.81 -22.09 -7.43
N LEU A 16 7.56 -22.21 -6.12
CA LEU A 16 6.33 -22.80 -5.60
C LEU A 16 5.10 -21.98 -5.99
N MET A 17 5.19 -20.64 -5.95
CA MET A 17 4.15 -19.74 -6.43
C MET A 17 3.84 -19.98 -7.91
N LEU A 18 4.88 -20.04 -8.76
CA LEU A 18 4.70 -20.30 -10.19
C LEU A 18 4.07 -21.67 -10.44
N LEU A 19 4.49 -22.70 -9.71
CA LEU A 19 3.91 -24.03 -9.77
C LEU A 19 2.42 -24.01 -9.40
N LEU A 20 2.06 -23.39 -8.28
CA LEU A 20 0.68 -23.26 -7.83
C LEU A 20 -0.18 -22.49 -8.84
N PHE A 21 0.36 -21.44 -9.44
CA PHE A 21 -0.32 -20.70 -10.51
C PHE A 21 -0.59 -21.57 -11.74
N VAL A 22 0.40 -22.32 -12.22
CA VAL A 22 0.23 -23.23 -13.36
C VAL A 22 -0.80 -24.31 -13.05
N LEU A 23 -0.78 -24.88 -11.84
CA LEU A 23 -1.78 -25.86 -11.39
C LEU A 23 -3.19 -25.25 -11.32
N ALA A 24 -3.32 -24.01 -10.86
CA ALA A 24 -4.59 -23.28 -10.81
C ALA A 24 -5.17 -23.07 -12.22
N VAL A 25 -4.36 -22.57 -13.15
CA VAL A 25 -4.77 -22.38 -14.54
C VAL A 25 -5.17 -23.72 -15.18
N ALA A 26 -4.40 -24.78 -14.95
CA ALA A 26 -4.72 -26.11 -15.46
C ALA A 26 -6.06 -26.63 -14.90
N ALA A 27 -6.34 -26.42 -13.61
CA ALA A 27 -7.61 -26.82 -13.00
C ALA A 27 -8.80 -26.04 -13.57
N ILE A 28 -8.65 -24.74 -13.79
CA ILE A 28 -9.70 -23.89 -14.39
C ILE A 28 -9.97 -24.30 -15.83
N VAL A 29 -8.92 -24.51 -16.63
CA VAL A 29 -9.05 -24.98 -18.02
C VAL A 29 -9.75 -26.33 -18.07
N ALA A 30 -9.34 -27.30 -17.23
CA ALA A 30 -9.97 -28.61 -17.18
C ALA A 30 -11.46 -28.54 -16.77
N ALA A 31 -11.80 -27.70 -15.79
CA ALA A 31 -13.19 -27.49 -15.36
C ALA A 31 -14.03 -26.85 -16.48
N PHE A 32 -13.49 -25.85 -17.18
CA PHE A 32 -14.15 -25.20 -18.29
C PHE A 32 -14.36 -26.14 -19.48
N ASP A 33 -13.34 -26.93 -19.83
CA ASP A 33 -13.39 -27.94 -20.88
C ASP A 33 -14.45 -29.02 -20.59
N LEU A 34 -14.54 -29.49 -19.34
CA LEU A 34 -15.58 -30.42 -18.92
C LEU A 34 -16.98 -29.83 -19.13
N VAL A 35 -17.15 -28.56 -18.79
CA VAL A 35 -18.40 -27.84 -18.99
C VAL A 35 -18.75 -27.68 -20.46
N CYS A 36 -17.79 -27.27 -21.31
CA CYS A 36 -18.00 -27.19 -22.75
C CYS A 36 -18.39 -28.55 -23.35
N ALA A 37 -17.79 -29.64 -22.87
CA ALA A 37 -18.14 -31.00 -23.29
C ALA A 37 -19.59 -31.37 -22.91
N ILE A 38 -20.01 -31.08 -21.66
CA ILE A 38 -21.39 -31.32 -21.21
C ILE A 38 -22.39 -30.52 -22.05
N VAL A 39 -22.10 -29.23 -22.29
CA VAL A 39 -22.95 -28.37 -23.12
C VAL A 39 -23.03 -28.87 -24.56
N TYR A 40 -21.91 -29.32 -25.13
CA TYR A 40 -21.88 -29.91 -26.47
C TYR A 40 -22.76 -31.16 -26.55
N ILE A 41 -22.63 -32.09 -25.60
CA ILE A 41 -23.45 -33.31 -25.54
C ILE A 41 -24.93 -32.96 -25.43
N TRP A 42 -25.27 -31.98 -24.59
CA TRP A 42 -26.66 -31.55 -24.41
C TRP A 42 -27.26 -30.92 -25.68
N LEU A 43 -26.48 -30.15 -26.44
CA LEU A 43 -26.95 -29.43 -27.63
C LEU A 43 -27.01 -30.31 -28.90
N PHE A 44 -26.04 -31.20 -29.09
CA PHE A 44 -25.83 -31.87 -30.38
C PHE A 44 -26.16 -33.36 -30.37
N ASP A 45 -25.96 -34.07 -29.25
CA ASP A 45 -26.21 -35.52 -29.22
C ASP A 45 -26.41 -36.07 -27.79
N VAL A 46 -27.66 -36.00 -27.32
CA VAL A 46 -28.06 -36.48 -25.98
C VAL A 46 -27.91 -38.01 -25.83
N GLN A 47 -27.80 -38.78 -26.93
CA GLN A 47 -27.60 -40.23 -26.85
C GLN A 47 -26.23 -40.60 -26.29
N ILE A 48 -25.23 -39.72 -26.43
CA ILE A 48 -23.89 -39.87 -25.84
C ILE A 48 -23.96 -39.97 -24.30
N LEU A 49 -24.98 -39.38 -23.67
CA LEU A 49 -25.17 -39.38 -22.21
C LEU A 49 -25.34 -40.80 -21.62
N TYR A 50 -25.80 -41.75 -22.44
CA TYR A 50 -26.03 -43.15 -22.05
C TYR A 50 -24.87 -44.08 -22.40
N SER A 51 -23.78 -43.54 -22.94
CA SER A 51 -22.60 -44.31 -23.35
C SER A 51 -21.55 -44.37 -22.24
N SER A 52 -20.79 -45.48 -22.18
CA SER A 52 -19.73 -45.69 -21.18
C SER A 52 -18.48 -44.83 -21.41
N SER A 53 -18.37 -44.13 -22.54
CA SER A 53 -17.21 -43.32 -22.94
C SER A 53 -17.57 -41.87 -23.27
N LEU A 54 -18.46 -41.26 -22.48
CA LEU A 54 -18.95 -39.88 -22.54
C LEU A 54 -17.90 -38.84 -23.00
N LEU A 55 -16.72 -38.79 -22.36
CA LEU A 55 -15.70 -37.77 -22.64
C LEU A 55 -14.88 -38.03 -23.91
N GLN A 56 -14.80 -39.28 -24.39
CA GLN A 56 -14.02 -39.61 -25.58
C GLN A 56 -14.79 -39.36 -26.89
N GLN A 57 -16.11 -39.22 -26.81
CA GLN A 57 -16.98 -39.01 -27.96
C GLN A 57 -17.12 -37.52 -28.34
N VAL A 58 -16.72 -36.60 -27.45
CA VAL A 58 -16.66 -35.17 -27.78
C VAL A 58 -15.48 -34.92 -28.73
N PRO A 59 -15.68 -34.21 -29.86
CA PRO A 59 -14.61 -33.93 -30.80
C PRO A 59 -13.44 -33.20 -30.14
N ARG A 60 -12.20 -33.61 -30.44
CA ARG A 60 -10.97 -32.97 -29.92
C ARG A 60 -10.89 -31.48 -30.24
N SER A 61 -11.55 -31.02 -31.30
CA SER A 61 -11.63 -29.61 -31.66
C SER A 61 -12.37 -28.77 -30.61
N VAL A 62 -13.40 -29.33 -29.95
CA VAL A 62 -14.14 -28.61 -28.90
C VAL A 62 -13.20 -28.29 -27.75
N TYR A 63 -12.47 -29.28 -27.25
CA TYR A 63 -11.46 -29.12 -26.21
C TYR A 63 -10.34 -28.15 -26.62
N ALA A 64 -9.85 -28.25 -27.86
CA ALA A 64 -8.80 -27.36 -28.34
C ALA A 64 -9.24 -25.88 -28.36
N TRP A 65 -10.46 -25.60 -28.85
CA TRP A 65 -10.99 -24.25 -28.90
C TRP A 65 -11.37 -23.71 -27.51
N SER A 66 -11.93 -24.52 -26.62
CA SER A 66 -12.27 -24.10 -25.26
C SER A 66 -11.01 -23.84 -24.41
N THR A 67 -10.00 -24.70 -24.50
CA THR A 67 -8.68 -24.47 -23.88
C THR A 67 -8.06 -23.17 -24.40
N LEU A 68 -7.98 -23.01 -25.73
CA LEU A 68 -7.37 -21.83 -26.34
C LEU A 68 -8.11 -20.54 -25.92
N GLY A 69 -9.44 -20.55 -25.97
CA GLY A 69 -10.26 -19.42 -25.54
C GLY A 69 -10.05 -19.07 -24.06
N THR A 70 -10.00 -20.07 -23.18
CA THR A 70 -9.77 -19.88 -21.74
C THR A 70 -8.39 -19.27 -21.47
N LEU A 71 -7.34 -19.79 -22.12
CA LEU A 71 -5.98 -19.27 -21.97
C LEU A 71 -5.85 -17.84 -22.51
N LEU A 72 -6.53 -17.53 -23.62
CA LEU A 72 -6.57 -16.16 -24.15
C LEU A 72 -7.29 -15.20 -23.21
N VAL A 73 -8.41 -15.61 -22.60
CA VAL A 73 -9.12 -14.81 -21.60
C VAL A 73 -8.22 -14.55 -20.39
N ILE A 74 -7.65 -15.59 -19.78
CA ILE A 74 -6.76 -15.43 -18.61
C ILE A 74 -5.54 -14.57 -18.98
N GLY A 75 -4.88 -14.86 -20.10
CA GLY A 75 -3.72 -14.12 -20.58
C GLY A 75 -4.03 -12.65 -20.87
N TRP A 76 -5.18 -12.36 -21.49
CA TRP A 76 -5.66 -11.00 -21.71
C TRP A 76 -5.96 -10.29 -20.39
N GLY A 77 -6.63 -10.95 -19.45
CA GLY A 77 -6.92 -10.41 -18.12
C GLY A 77 -5.65 -10.04 -17.37
N THR A 78 -4.66 -10.95 -17.36
CA THR A 78 -3.36 -10.68 -16.73
C THR A 78 -2.60 -9.56 -17.44
N ALA A 79 -2.50 -9.59 -18.77
CA ALA A 79 -1.76 -8.59 -19.54
C ALA A 79 -2.38 -7.19 -19.40
N SER A 80 -3.71 -7.09 -19.54
CA SER A 80 -4.44 -5.83 -19.39
C SER A 80 -4.33 -5.28 -17.97
N ARG A 81 -4.32 -6.15 -16.96
CA ARG A 81 -4.12 -5.73 -15.57
C ARG A 81 -2.71 -5.21 -15.33
N LEU A 82 -1.69 -5.94 -15.75
CA LEU A 82 -0.29 -5.52 -15.60
C LEU A 82 -0.01 -4.23 -16.36
N TYR A 83 -0.60 -4.06 -17.55
CA TYR A 83 -0.49 -2.81 -18.31
C TYR A 83 -1.11 -1.63 -17.54
N ARG A 84 -2.31 -1.80 -16.96
CA ARG A 84 -2.93 -0.75 -16.12
C ARG A 84 -2.09 -0.42 -14.89
N LEU A 85 -1.39 -1.41 -14.34
CA LEU A 85 -0.52 -1.27 -13.18
C LEU A 85 0.93 -0.86 -13.54
N SER A 86 1.22 -0.52 -14.81
CA SER A 86 2.57 -0.12 -15.22
C SER A 86 2.99 1.23 -14.62
N GLY A 87 2.03 2.07 -14.23
CA GLY A 87 2.27 3.34 -13.53
C GLY A 87 2.69 3.19 -12.06
N GLY A 88 2.95 1.96 -11.59
CA GLY A 88 3.50 1.72 -10.25
C GLY A 88 2.50 1.99 -9.13
N GLY A 89 2.96 2.61 -8.04
CA GLY A 89 2.15 2.84 -6.85
C GLY A 89 0.97 3.79 -7.09
N VAL A 90 1.16 4.83 -7.91
CA VAL A 90 0.10 5.78 -8.28
C VAL A 90 -1.02 5.09 -9.04
N ALA A 91 -0.70 4.19 -9.97
CA ALA A 91 -1.72 3.42 -10.69
C ALA A 91 -2.57 2.53 -9.77
N ILE A 92 -1.98 2.01 -8.68
CA ILE A 92 -2.73 1.29 -7.65
C ILE A 92 -3.60 2.25 -6.83
N ALA A 93 -3.10 3.42 -6.47
CA ALA A 93 -3.88 4.43 -5.76
C ALA A 93 -5.09 4.92 -6.59
N ASP A 94 -4.91 5.14 -7.89
CA ASP A 94 -6.00 5.53 -8.79
C ASP A 94 -7.05 4.42 -8.95
N LEU A 95 -6.59 3.18 -9.06
CA LEU A 95 -7.45 2.01 -9.20
C LEU A 95 -8.43 1.85 -8.03
N ILE A 96 -7.98 2.18 -6.82
CA ILE A 96 -8.77 2.09 -5.59
C ILE A 96 -9.43 3.43 -5.23
N GLY A 97 -9.25 4.47 -6.04
CA GLY A 97 -9.79 5.81 -5.76
C GLY A 97 -9.20 6.47 -4.51
N ALA A 98 -7.95 6.16 -4.14
CA ALA A 98 -7.27 6.82 -3.04
C ALA A 98 -6.84 8.24 -3.45
N ARG A 99 -6.95 9.18 -2.52
CA ARG A 99 -6.60 10.59 -2.75
C ARG A 99 -5.19 10.88 -2.27
N HIS A 100 -4.41 11.60 -3.09
CA HIS A 100 -3.08 12.07 -2.71
C HIS A 100 -3.15 13.08 -1.56
N VAL A 101 -2.35 12.86 -0.52
CA VAL A 101 -2.23 13.76 0.64
C VAL A 101 -1.15 14.79 0.37
N LYS A 102 -1.57 16.05 0.24
CA LYS A 102 -0.65 17.17 0.05
C LYS A 102 -0.02 17.61 1.37
N ARG A 103 1.22 18.12 1.32
CA ARG A 103 1.95 18.58 2.51
C ARG A 103 1.34 19.82 3.18
N ASP A 104 0.63 20.64 2.40
CA ASP A 104 -0.12 21.79 2.89
C ASP A 104 -1.51 21.45 3.44
N THR A 105 -1.79 20.17 3.70
CA THR A 105 -3.08 19.71 4.22
C THR A 105 -3.52 20.48 5.47
N GLY A 106 -4.80 20.85 5.50
CA GLY A 106 -5.48 21.45 6.64
C GLY A 106 -5.71 20.46 7.79
N GLU A 107 -5.64 19.16 7.52
CA GLU A 107 -6.12 18.13 8.43
C GLU A 107 -5.02 17.62 9.37
N PRO A 108 -5.19 17.70 10.71
CA PRO A 108 -4.16 17.26 11.66
C PRO A 108 -3.79 15.77 11.54
N ALA A 109 -4.74 14.91 11.20
CA ALA A 109 -4.50 13.47 11.06
C ALA A 109 -3.63 13.16 9.83
N GLU A 110 -3.86 13.86 8.72
CA GLU A 110 -3.05 13.75 7.51
C GLU A 110 -1.62 14.28 7.73
N ARG A 111 -1.47 15.43 8.43
CA ARG A 111 -0.13 15.92 8.81
C ARG A 111 0.63 14.93 9.67
N ARG A 112 -0.06 14.29 10.63
CA ARG A 112 0.53 13.24 11.46
C ARG A 112 1.00 12.06 10.62
N LEU A 113 0.22 11.64 9.62
CA LEU A 113 0.61 10.58 8.69
C LEU A 113 1.86 10.96 7.90
N LEU A 114 1.90 12.16 7.32
CA LEU A 114 3.06 12.63 6.55
C LEU A 114 4.32 12.65 7.42
N ASN A 115 4.24 13.17 8.65
CA ASN A 115 5.36 13.17 9.59
C ASN A 115 5.85 11.74 9.89
N VAL A 116 4.92 10.82 10.15
CA VAL A 116 5.25 9.41 10.41
C VAL A 116 5.93 8.77 9.20
N VAL A 117 5.44 9.03 7.98
CA VAL A 117 6.05 8.50 6.75
C VAL A 117 7.46 9.07 6.53
N GLU A 118 7.66 10.37 6.78
CA GLU A 118 8.98 11.00 6.71
C GLU A 118 9.95 10.41 7.75
N GLU A 119 9.49 10.21 8.99
CA GLU A 119 10.28 9.56 10.04
C GLU A 119 10.69 8.14 9.63
N MET A 120 9.79 7.36 9.03
CA MET A 120 10.09 6.01 8.58
C MET A 120 11.00 5.99 7.35
N ALA A 121 10.89 6.97 6.45
CA ALA A 121 11.83 7.14 5.34
C ALA A 121 13.25 7.43 5.84
N LEU A 122 13.39 8.29 6.86
CA LEU A 122 14.67 8.56 7.52
C LEU A 122 15.23 7.31 8.22
N ALA A 123 14.39 6.61 8.99
CA ALA A 123 14.81 5.42 9.73
C ALA A 123 15.24 4.25 8.82
N SER A 124 14.60 4.12 7.66
CA SER A 124 14.86 3.06 6.67
C SER A 124 15.90 3.45 5.61
N GLY A 125 16.26 4.73 5.53
CA GLY A 125 17.25 5.23 4.56
C GLY A 125 16.75 5.26 3.11
N ILE A 126 15.44 5.38 2.89
CA ILE A 126 14.86 5.53 1.55
C ILE A 126 14.27 6.92 1.34
N THR A 127 14.01 7.30 0.09
CA THR A 127 13.33 8.56 -0.18
C THR A 127 11.88 8.51 0.30
N VAL A 128 11.35 9.63 0.78
CA VAL A 128 9.95 9.74 1.19
C VAL A 128 9.04 9.30 0.04
N PRO A 129 8.18 8.27 0.25
CA PRO A 129 7.21 7.82 -0.73
C PRO A 129 6.01 8.77 -0.81
N LEU A 130 5.27 8.74 -1.91
CA LEU A 130 4.01 9.46 -2.01
C LEU A 130 2.98 8.84 -1.06
N VAL A 131 2.07 9.67 -0.52
CA VAL A 131 1.13 9.24 0.52
C VAL A 131 -0.30 9.45 0.07
N PHE A 132 -1.10 8.40 0.11
CA PHE A 132 -2.50 8.42 -0.30
C PHE A 132 -3.42 7.95 0.81
N VAL A 133 -4.64 8.48 0.82
CA VAL A 133 -5.68 8.12 1.79
C VAL A 133 -6.93 7.61 1.07
N MET A 134 -7.47 6.49 1.55
CA MET A 134 -8.77 5.98 1.14
C MET A 134 -9.86 6.55 2.05
N ASP A 135 -10.54 7.60 1.60
CA ASP A 135 -11.50 8.36 2.40
C ASP A 135 -12.78 7.57 2.74
N ASP A 136 -13.18 6.63 1.87
CA ASP A 136 -14.40 5.83 2.01
C ASP A 136 -14.25 4.60 2.93
N GLN A 137 -13.02 4.25 3.30
CA GLN A 137 -12.72 3.03 4.05
C GLN A 137 -12.49 3.28 5.55
N HIS A 138 -13.38 2.72 6.37
CA HIS A 138 -13.36 2.90 7.83
C HIS A 138 -12.66 1.75 8.57
N ALA A 139 -12.29 0.67 7.88
CA ALA A 139 -11.48 -0.40 8.46
C ALA A 139 -10.03 0.06 8.64
N ILE A 140 -9.29 -0.52 9.59
CA ILE A 140 -7.87 -0.19 9.81
C ILE A 140 -7.02 -0.94 8.78
N ASN A 141 -6.44 -0.22 7.82
CA ASN A 141 -5.59 -0.83 6.82
C ASN A 141 -4.55 0.16 6.27
N ALA A 142 -3.43 -0.38 5.80
CA ALA A 142 -2.37 0.33 5.10
C ALA A 142 -1.65 -0.67 4.19
N PHE A 143 -1.02 -0.15 3.13
CA PHE A 143 -0.18 -0.95 2.26
C PHE A 143 0.80 -0.11 1.43
N ALA A 144 1.91 -0.71 1.02
CA ALA A 144 2.87 -0.11 0.09
C ALA A 144 2.77 -0.70 -1.33
N ALA A 145 2.91 0.16 -2.34
CA ALA A 145 2.85 -0.20 -3.75
C ALA A 145 3.93 0.50 -4.58
N GLY A 146 4.51 -0.20 -5.55
CA GLY A 146 5.54 0.32 -6.45
C GLY A 146 6.43 -0.78 -7.05
N TYR A 147 7.18 -0.46 -8.11
CA TYR A 147 8.15 -1.40 -8.70
C TYR A 147 9.56 -1.27 -8.10
N SER A 148 9.85 -0.11 -7.51
CA SER A 148 11.12 0.20 -6.86
C SER A 148 10.89 1.03 -5.59
N PRO A 149 11.81 1.02 -4.61
CA PRO A 149 11.71 1.87 -3.43
C PRO A 149 11.58 3.37 -3.73
N ASN A 150 12.17 3.83 -4.84
CA ASN A 150 12.14 5.24 -5.23
C ASN A 150 10.78 5.70 -5.80
N GLU A 151 9.98 4.74 -6.28
CA GLU A 151 8.62 4.94 -6.83
C GLU A 151 7.56 4.39 -5.87
N ALA A 152 7.94 4.10 -4.63
CA ALA A 152 7.05 3.57 -3.63
C ALA A 152 5.97 4.60 -3.27
N THR A 153 4.77 4.08 -3.04
CA THR A 153 3.60 4.82 -2.58
C THR A 153 3.05 4.11 -1.36
N VAL A 154 2.74 4.87 -0.30
CA VAL A 154 2.09 4.37 0.91
C VAL A 154 0.63 4.79 0.88
N ILE A 155 -0.26 3.82 0.97
CA ILE A 155 -1.71 4.02 0.97
C ILE A 155 -2.23 3.64 2.35
N VAL A 156 -3.06 4.49 2.95
CA VAL A 156 -3.64 4.30 4.29
C VAL A 156 -5.14 4.54 4.24
N THR A 157 -5.92 3.79 5.00
CA THR A 157 -7.37 4.03 5.09
C THR A 157 -7.71 5.17 6.06
N ARG A 158 -8.86 5.82 5.86
CA ARG A 158 -9.44 6.76 6.84
C ARG A 158 -9.55 6.12 8.23
N GLY A 159 -9.95 4.85 8.28
CA GLY A 159 -10.02 4.08 9.52
C GLY A 159 -8.70 4.00 10.28
N ALA A 160 -7.57 3.80 9.59
CA ALA A 160 -6.26 3.80 10.24
C ALA A 160 -5.88 5.17 10.82
N LEU A 161 -6.22 6.26 10.12
CA LEU A 161 -5.98 7.62 10.62
C LEU A 161 -6.81 7.95 11.87
N GLU A 162 -8.07 7.55 11.91
CA GLU A 162 -8.98 7.93 13.00
C GLU A 162 -8.82 7.05 14.23
N GLN A 163 -8.43 5.78 14.04
CA GLN A 163 -8.51 4.77 15.10
C GLN A 163 -7.16 4.42 15.70
N LEU A 164 -6.06 4.63 14.95
CA LEU A 164 -4.71 4.44 15.47
C LEU A 164 -4.20 5.71 16.12
N ASN A 165 -3.56 5.55 17.27
CA ASN A 165 -2.76 6.62 17.83
C ASN A 165 -1.47 6.81 17.02
N ARG A 166 -0.65 7.80 17.39
CA ARG A 166 0.57 8.12 16.64
C ARG A 166 1.55 6.95 16.58
N ASP A 167 1.79 6.27 17.70
CA ASP A 167 2.77 5.19 17.80
C ASP A 167 2.31 3.92 17.09
N GLU A 168 1.01 3.64 17.14
CA GLU A 168 0.38 2.55 16.40
C GLU A 168 0.42 2.81 14.89
N LEU A 169 0.09 4.02 14.45
CA LEU A 169 0.23 4.42 13.04
C LEU A 169 1.68 4.32 12.58
N GLN A 170 2.63 4.75 13.41
CA GLN A 170 4.06 4.62 13.13
C GLN A 170 4.47 3.15 13.01
N GLY A 171 3.98 2.26 13.89
CA GLY A 171 4.21 0.82 13.78
C GLY A 171 3.68 0.21 12.48
N VAL A 172 2.46 0.58 12.08
CA VAL A 172 1.86 0.13 10.82
C VAL A 172 2.64 0.64 9.61
N VAL A 173 2.98 1.93 9.57
CA VAL A 173 3.77 2.48 8.46
C VAL A 173 5.17 1.85 8.44
N ALA A 174 5.81 1.64 9.59
CA ALA A 174 7.12 0.98 9.67
C ALA A 174 7.09 -0.45 9.12
N HIS A 175 5.99 -1.18 9.36
CA HIS A 175 5.75 -2.50 8.78
C HIS A 175 5.71 -2.41 7.24
N GLU A 176 4.95 -1.45 6.69
CA GLU A 176 4.91 -1.21 5.24
C GLU A 176 6.27 -0.84 4.64
N PHE A 177 7.07 -0.05 5.35
CA PHE A 177 8.43 0.28 4.93
C PHE A 177 9.36 -0.95 4.84
N SER A 178 9.11 -1.99 5.65
CA SER A 178 9.82 -3.26 5.50
C SER A 178 9.52 -3.93 4.16
N HIS A 179 8.26 -3.90 3.71
CA HIS A 179 7.87 -4.43 2.40
C HIS A 179 8.48 -3.62 1.25
N ILE A 180 8.63 -2.30 1.42
CA ILE A 180 9.34 -1.45 0.45
C ILE A 180 10.80 -1.90 0.32
N LEU A 181 11.53 -1.99 1.44
CA LEU A 181 12.95 -2.34 1.46
C LEU A 181 13.24 -3.77 1.00
N ASN A 182 12.37 -4.71 1.34
CA ASN A 182 12.53 -6.12 0.95
C ASN A 182 12.07 -6.41 -0.50
N GLY A 183 11.52 -5.41 -1.20
CA GLY A 183 11.09 -5.54 -2.59
C GLY A 183 9.80 -6.33 -2.78
N ASP A 184 8.97 -6.42 -1.74
CA ASP A 184 7.73 -7.19 -1.76
C ASP A 184 6.68 -6.56 -2.67
N MET A 185 6.70 -5.23 -2.81
CA MET A 185 5.77 -4.49 -3.68
C MET A 185 5.77 -4.99 -5.12
N ARG A 186 6.95 -5.26 -5.71
CA ARG A 186 7.05 -5.75 -7.09
C ARG A 186 6.41 -7.12 -7.22
N LEU A 187 6.66 -8.02 -6.27
CA LEU A 187 6.03 -9.34 -6.26
C LEU A 187 4.51 -9.19 -6.14
N ASN A 188 4.05 -8.31 -5.24
CA ASN A 188 2.64 -8.07 -4.99
C ASN A 188 1.94 -7.52 -6.24
N ILE A 189 2.54 -6.61 -7.01
CA ILE A 189 1.94 -6.12 -8.27
C ILE A 189 1.80 -7.23 -9.31
N HIS A 190 2.80 -8.12 -9.45
CA HIS A 190 2.68 -9.26 -10.35
C HIS A 190 1.59 -10.22 -9.89
N LEU A 191 1.48 -10.47 -8.58
CA LEU A 191 0.42 -11.28 -8.00
C LEU A 191 -0.97 -10.68 -8.28
N VAL A 192 -1.16 -9.37 -8.10
CA VAL A 192 -2.42 -8.66 -8.47
C VAL A 192 -2.77 -8.95 -9.94
N GLY A 193 -1.81 -8.76 -10.86
CA GLY A 193 -2.04 -8.98 -12.29
C GLY A 193 -2.41 -10.43 -12.64
N VAL A 194 -1.69 -11.38 -12.05
CA VAL A 194 -1.89 -12.81 -12.28
C VAL A 194 -3.24 -13.29 -11.72
N ILE A 195 -3.57 -12.89 -10.49
CA ILE A 195 -4.84 -13.22 -9.83
C ILE A 195 -6.01 -12.59 -10.59
N ALA A 196 -5.89 -11.35 -11.06
CA ALA A 196 -6.92 -10.70 -11.86
C ALA A 196 -7.25 -11.49 -13.13
N GLY A 197 -6.25 -12.06 -13.82
CA GLY A 197 -6.47 -12.90 -15.00
C GLY A 197 -7.24 -14.18 -14.69
N ILE A 198 -6.88 -14.86 -13.59
CA ILE A 198 -7.58 -16.06 -13.12
C ILE A 198 -9.04 -15.76 -12.73
N VAL A 199 -9.26 -14.67 -11.98
CA VAL A 199 -10.58 -14.31 -11.45
C VAL A 199 -11.48 -13.71 -12.55
N MET A 200 -10.90 -13.24 -13.67
CA MET A 200 -11.64 -12.59 -14.76
C MET A 200 -12.79 -13.46 -15.31
N ILE A 201 -12.61 -14.78 -15.39
CA ILE A 201 -13.67 -15.71 -15.83
C ILE A 201 -14.88 -15.64 -14.89
N GLY A 202 -14.62 -15.65 -13.57
CA GLY A 202 -15.66 -15.51 -12.56
C GLY A 202 -16.32 -14.13 -12.60
N SER A 203 -15.55 -13.06 -12.83
CA SER A 203 -16.06 -11.71 -12.98
C SER A 203 -16.97 -11.56 -14.21
N ILE A 204 -16.64 -12.20 -15.33
CA ILE A 204 -17.51 -12.26 -16.52
C ILE A 204 -18.81 -12.99 -16.17
N GLY A 205 -18.72 -14.12 -15.44
CA GLY A 205 -19.90 -14.84 -14.96
C GLY A 205 -20.81 -13.98 -14.07
N ALA A 206 -20.22 -13.30 -13.09
CA ALA A 206 -20.92 -12.36 -12.22
C ALA A 206 -21.57 -11.20 -13.00
N PHE A 207 -20.87 -10.65 -14.00
CA PHE A 207 -21.40 -9.60 -14.86
C PHE A 207 -22.62 -10.08 -15.65
N LEU A 208 -22.57 -11.28 -16.25
CA LEU A 208 -23.71 -11.87 -16.97
C LEU A 208 -24.92 -12.11 -16.07
N MET A 209 -24.71 -12.40 -14.78
CA MET A 209 -25.79 -12.50 -13.80
C MET A 209 -26.31 -11.13 -13.32
N THR A 210 -25.46 -10.10 -13.29
CA THR A 210 -25.79 -8.80 -12.66
C THR A 210 -26.34 -7.76 -13.64
N GLY A 211 -26.09 -7.90 -14.96
CA GLY A 211 -26.71 -7.10 -16.02
C GLY A 211 -28.25 -7.16 -16.07
N ILE A 212 -28.86 -7.82 -15.08
CA ILE A 212 -30.29 -8.03 -14.83
C ILE A 212 -30.88 -6.95 -13.91
N ARG A 213 -30.07 -6.15 -13.18
CA ARG A 213 -30.58 -5.39 -12.01
C ARG A 213 -30.73 -3.86 -12.14
N ASP A 214 -30.02 -3.20 -13.07
CA ASP A 214 -29.98 -1.72 -13.17
C ASP A 214 -30.65 -1.15 -14.45
N GLY A 215 -31.88 -1.52 -14.73
CA GLY A 215 -32.63 -1.00 -15.88
C GLY A 215 -34.12 -0.87 -15.62
N ASP A 216 -34.53 0.26 -15.06
CA ASP A 216 -35.93 0.60 -14.74
C ASP A 216 -36.85 0.84 -15.96
N ASP A 217 -36.41 0.57 -17.20
CA ASP A 217 -37.18 0.98 -18.39
C ASP A 217 -37.31 -0.05 -19.53
N LEU A 218 -37.09 -1.34 -19.30
CA LEU A 218 -37.25 -2.37 -20.34
C LEU A 218 -38.04 -3.60 -19.88
N ARG A 219 -39.35 -3.41 -19.66
CA ARG A 219 -40.36 -4.48 -19.61
C ARG A 219 -40.59 -5.21 -20.95
N ARG A 220 -39.58 -5.28 -21.84
CA ARG A 220 -39.66 -5.93 -23.16
C ARG A 220 -38.31 -6.52 -23.60
N ALA A 221 -37.82 -7.51 -22.88
CA ALA A 221 -37.13 -8.66 -23.44
C ALA A 221 -37.07 -9.70 -22.33
N GLY A 222 -37.63 -10.89 -22.55
CA GLY A 222 -37.42 -11.99 -21.62
C GLY A 222 -35.92 -12.27 -21.54
N THR A 223 -35.29 -11.88 -20.44
CA THR A 223 -33.89 -12.19 -20.18
C THR A 223 -33.74 -13.70 -20.20
N ASP A 224 -33.02 -14.21 -21.20
CA ASP A 224 -32.91 -15.65 -21.46
C ASP A 224 -32.27 -16.32 -20.24
N ILE A 225 -33.01 -17.22 -19.59
CA ILE A 225 -32.54 -18.04 -18.47
C ILE A 225 -31.20 -18.72 -18.81
N ARG A 226 -30.93 -18.98 -20.09
CA ARG A 226 -29.67 -19.54 -20.58
C ARG A 226 -28.47 -18.61 -20.33
N VAL A 227 -28.63 -17.29 -20.45
CA VAL A 227 -27.55 -16.32 -20.18
C VAL A 227 -27.23 -16.27 -18.68
N PHE A 228 -28.26 -16.29 -17.84
CA PHE A 228 -28.08 -16.36 -16.39
C PHE A 228 -27.38 -17.65 -15.97
N LEU A 229 -27.82 -18.81 -16.49
CA LEU A 229 -27.22 -20.10 -16.20
C LEU A 229 -25.76 -20.18 -16.67
N LEU A 230 -25.43 -19.61 -17.83
CA LEU A 230 -24.06 -19.47 -18.30
C LEU A 230 -23.24 -18.59 -17.35
N GLY A 231 -23.80 -17.47 -16.90
CA GLY A 231 -23.16 -16.58 -15.92
C GLY A 231 -22.86 -17.28 -14.60
N LEU A 232 -23.83 -18.04 -14.07
CA LEU A 232 -23.67 -18.83 -12.85
C LEU A 232 -22.57 -19.88 -13.00
N LEU A 233 -22.52 -20.55 -14.15
CA LEU A 233 -21.53 -21.58 -14.44
C LEU A 233 -20.10 -21.01 -14.52
N LEU A 234 -19.92 -19.90 -15.23
CA LEU A 234 -18.65 -19.18 -15.28
C LEU A 234 -18.21 -18.68 -13.90
N TRP A 235 -19.16 -18.22 -13.09
CA TRP A 235 -18.90 -17.77 -11.71
C TRP A 235 -18.45 -18.94 -10.81
N LEU A 236 -19.07 -20.11 -10.92
CA LEU A 236 -18.65 -21.32 -10.20
C LEU A 236 -17.24 -21.77 -10.60
N ILE A 237 -16.93 -21.81 -11.90
CA ILE A 237 -15.59 -22.13 -12.39
C ILE A 237 -14.59 -21.08 -11.90
N GLY A 238 -14.93 -19.80 -11.98
CA GLY A 238 -14.10 -18.69 -11.50
C GLY A 238 -13.80 -18.76 -9.99
N SER A 239 -14.69 -19.37 -9.20
CA SER A 239 -14.51 -19.55 -7.76
C SER A 239 -13.34 -20.51 -7.44
N ILE A 240 -13.02 -21.45 -8.34
CA ILE A 240 -11.78 -22.26 -8.27
C ILE A 240 -10.56 -21.33 -8.35
N GLY A 241 -10.63 -20.33 -9.22
CA GLY A 241 -9.60 -19.31 -9.37
C GLY A 241 -9.40 -18.47 -8.12
N VAL A 242 -10.48 -18.05 -7.46
CA VAL A 242 -10.43 -17.33 -6.18
C VAL A 242 -9.77 -18.18 -5.11
N LEU A 243 -10.18 -19.45 -4.98
CA LEU A 243 -9.59 -20.40 -4.02
C LEU A 243 -8.08 -20.59 -4.27
N ALA A 244 -7.69 -20.76 -5.53
CA ALA A 244 -6.29 -20.90 -5.90
C ALA A 244 -5.49 -19.61 -5.62
N GLY A 245 -6.08 -18.44 -5.87
CA GLY A 245 -5.50 -17.14 -5.50
C GLY A 245 -5.17 -17.08 -4.01
N ARG A 246 -6.12 -17.43 -3.14
CA ARG A 246 -5.93 -17.49 -1.68
C ARG A 246 -4.81 -18.46 -1.26
N LEU A 247 -4.73 -19.63 -1.90
CA LEU A 247 -3.66 -20.60 -1.63
C LEU A 247 -2.28 -20.06 -2.02
N ILE A 248 -2.17 -19.43 -3.19
CA ILE A 248 -0.90 -18.83 -3.65
C ILE A 248 -0.44 -17.75 -2.67
N LYS A 249 -1.36 -16.90 -2.20
CA LYS A 249 -1.08 -15.83 -1.21
C LYS A 249 -0.60 -16.40 0.12
N ALA A 250 -1.33 -17.36 0.69
CA ALA A 250 -1.04 -17.94 2.01
C ALA A 250 0.37 -18.57 2.11
N VAL A 251 0.88 -19.12 1.00
CA VAL A 251 2.21 -19.77 0.93
C VAL A 251 3.37 -18.76 0.95
N ILE A 252 3.17 -17.55 0.44
CA ILE A 252 4.25 -16.56 0.26
C ILE A 252 4.42 -15.68 1.51
N SER A 253 3.30 -15.35 2.17
CA SER A 253 3.22 -14.24 3.11
C SER A 253 3.85 -14.51 4.49
N ARG A 254 3.61 -15.68 5.10
CA ARG A 254 3.81 -15.86 6.56
C ARG A 254 5.18 -15.45 7.14
N GLU A 255 6.29 -15.85 6.52
CA GLU A 255 7.62 -15.47 7.04
C GLU A 255 7.96 -14.00 6.77
N ARG A 256 7.41 -13.41 5.70
CA ARG A 256 7.62 -12.01 5.35
C ARG A 256 6.93 -11.09 6.34
N GLU A 257 5.72 -11.44 6.76
CA GLU A 257 4.97 -10.72 7.80
C GLU A 257 5.74 -10.66 9.13
N PHE A 258 6.31 -11.79 9.57
CA PHE A 258 7.11 -11.80 10.80
C PHE A 258 8.40 -10.98 10.68
N LEU A 259 9.04 -10.98 9.51
CA LEU A 259 10.20 -10.14 9.25
C LEU A 259 9.83 -8.65 9.21
N ALA A 260 8.68 -8.34 8.63
CA ALA A 260 8.13 -6.98 8.57
C ALA A 260 7.78 -6.46 9.96
N ASP A 261 7.16 -7.28 10.80
CA ASP A 261 6.92 -6.97 12.22
C ASP A 261 8.21 -6.68 12.99
N ALA A 262 9.23 -7.53 12.84
CA ALA A 262 10.53 -7.32 13.48
C ALA A 262 11.22 -6.04 12.97
N SER A 263 11.13 -5.77 11.66
CA SER A 263 11.68 -4.56 11.05
C SER A 263 10.95 -3.31 11.53
N ALA A 264 9.63 -3.39 11.71
CA ALA A 264 8.85 -2.29 12.27
C ALA A 264 9.38 -1.91 13.66
N VAL A 265 9.63 -2.90 14.53
CA VAL A 265 10.27 -2.64 15.84
C VAL A 265 11.70 -2.10 15.69
N GLN A 266 12.46 -2.56 14.71
CA GLN A 266 13.81 -2.05 14.45
C GLN A 266 13.80 -0.57 14.07
N PHE A 267 12.86 -0.14 13.22
CA PHE A 267 12.74 1.25 12.77
C PHE A 267 12.16 2.15 13.85
N THR A 268 11.09 1.73 14.54
CA THR A 268 10.41 2.56 15.54
C THR A 268 11.07 2.51 16.90
N ARG A 269 11.85 1.45 17.20
CA ARG A 269 12.33 1.11 18.55
C ARG A 269 11.19 0.95 19.56
N ASN A 270 9.98 0.69 19.09
CA ASN A 270 8.76 0.63 19.89
C ASN A 270 7.89 -0.58 19.51
N PRO A 271 8.01 -1.71 20.23
CA PRO A 271 7.22 -2.91 19.95
C PRO A 271 5.73 -2.74 20.28
N ASP A 272 5.39 -1.86 21.23
CA ASP A 272 4.00 -1.58 21.61
C ASP A 272 3.21 -0.92 20.47
N GLY A 273 3.88 -0.15 19.59
CA GLY A 273 3.24 0.50 18.45
C GLY A 273 2.58 -0.50 17.50
N ILE A 274 3.39 -1.38 16.90
CA ILE A 274 2.88 -2.42 15.99
C ILE A 274 1.99 -3.43 16.73
N GLY A 275 2.34 -3.84 17.96
CA GLY A 275 1.52 -4.78 18.73
C GLY A 275 0.13 -4.24 19.07
N GLY A 276 0.03 -2.97 19.46
CA GLY A 276 -1.25 -2.29 19.71
C GLY A 276 -2.09 -2.13 18.45
N ALA A 277 -1.46 -1.80 17.32
CA ALA A 277 -2.14 -1.71 16.04
C ALA A 277 -2.74 -3.06 15.60
N LEU A 278 -1.97 -4.15 15.66
CA LEU A 278 -2.43 -5.50 15.34
C LEU A 278 -3.59 -5.93 16.23
N PHE A 279 -3.53 -5.60 17.52
CA PHE A 279 -4.63 -5.88 18.45
C PHE A 279 -5.92 -5.14 18.07
N LYS A 280 -5.82 -3.86 17.66
CA LYS A 280 -6.97 -3.08 17.18
C LYS A 280 -7.54 -3.63 15.87
N ILE A 281 -6.67 -4.01 14.93
CA ILE A 281 -7.06 -4.66 13.68
C ILE A 281 -7.85 -5.93 13.97
N GLY A 282 -7.39 -6.78 14.90
CA GLY A 282 -8.10 -8.01 15.28
C GLY A 282 -9.48 -7.78 15.91
N ARG A 283 -9.72 -6.61 16.52
CA ARG A 283 -11.03 -6.27 17.14
C ARG A 283 -11.98 -5.53 16.21
N ARG A 284 -11.46 -4.70 15.31
CA ARG A 284 -12.27 -3.77 14.50
C ARG A 284 -12.31 -4.14 13.01
N GLY A 285 -11.38 -5.01 12.58
CA GLY A 285 -11.24 -5.50 11.22
C GLY A 285 -10.41 -4.59 10.30
N SER A 286 -9.89 -5.21 9.24
CA SER A 286 -9.08 -4.59 8.18
C SER A 286 -9.69 -4.73 6.79
N THR A 287 -10.90 -5.28 6.66
CA THR A 287 -11.56 -5.52 5.37
C THR A 287 -11.80 -4.22 4.60
N ILE A 288 -11.26 -4.13 3.39
CA ILE A 288 -11.54 -3.05 2.44
C ILE A 288 -12.78 -3.43 1.61
N ALA A 289 -13.82 -2.60 1.64
CA ALA A 289 -15.04 -2.81 0.88
C ALA A 289 -14.91 -2.22 -0.53
N GLN A 290 -14.18 -2.90 -1.42
CA GLN A 290 -13.96 -2.46 -2.80
C GLN A 290 -14.08 -3.58 -3.84
N ARG A 291 -14.37 -3.21 -5.10
CA ARG A 291 -14.48 -4.14 -6.24
C ARG A 291 -13.21 -4.96 -6.48
N HIS A 292 -12.05 -4.39 -6.16
CA HIS A 292 -10.73 -5.03 -6.31
C HIS A 292 -10.17 -5.61 -5.01
N ALA A 293 -10.99 -5.74 -3.95
CA ALA A 293 -10.52 -6.18 -2.64
C ALA A 293 -9.85 -7.56 -2.67
N GLU A 294 -10.38 -8.52 -3.43
CA GLU A 294 -9.78 -9.85 -3.56
C GLU A 294 -8.44 -9.80 -4.32
N GLU A 295 -8.28 -8.91 -5.28
CA GLU A 295 -7.01 -8.74 -5.99
C GLU A 295 -5.96 -8.04 -5.13
N LEU A 296 -6.37 -7.20 -4.17
CA LEU A 296 -5.49 -6.33 -3.37
C LEU A 296 -5.27 -6.85 -1.93
N SER A 297 -5.96 -7.90 -1.51
CA SER A 297 -5.95 -8.36 -0.11
C SER A 297 -4.55 -8.68 0.43
N HIS A 298 -3.65 -9.17 -0.43
CA HIS A 298 -2.27 -9.53 -0.04
C HIS A 298 -1.34 -8.32 0.14
N MET A 299 -1.77 -7.13 -0.25
CA MET A 299 -1.02 -5.90 0.04
C MET A 299 -1.36 -5.36 1.43
N CYS A 300 -2.57 -5.65 1.93
CA CYS A 300 -3.11 -5.11 3.17
C CYS A 300 -2.37 -5.64 4.41
N ILE A 301 -2.26 -4.84 5.47
CA ILE A 301 -1.63 -5.26 6.73
C ILE A 301 -2.38 -6.39 7.49
N GLY A 302 -3.68 -6.59 7.19
CA GLY A 302 -4.52 -7.55 7.89
C GLY A 302 -5.54 -8.24 6.98
N ALA A 303 -5.79 -9.52 7.25
CA ALA A 303 -6.76 -10.33 6.51
C ALA A 303 -8.20 -9.78 6.62
N PRO A 304 -9.01 -9.85 5.55
CA PRO A 304 -10.43 -9.49 5.64
C PRO A 304 -11.13 -10.39 6.66
N VAL A 305 -11.80 -9.79 7.65
CA VAL A 305 -12.41 -10.49 8.79
C VAL A 305 -13.70 -11.24 8.43
N ASN A 306 -14.19 -11.12 7.19
CA ASN A 306 -15.46 -11.73 6.74
C ASN A 306 -15.27 -13.04 5.96
N ASP A 307 -14.36 -13.92 6.38
CA ASP A 307 -14.38 -15.31 5.90
C ASP A 307 -15.23 -16.15 6.85
N TYR A 308 -16.45 -16.49 6.40
CA TYR A 308 -17.37 -17.47 7.04
C TYR A 308 -16.79 -18.90 7.15
N PHE A 309 -15.55 -19.10 6.74
CA PHE A 309 -14.84 -20.37 6.76
C PHE A 309 -13.56 -20.24 7.61
N GLU A 310 -13.62 -20.71 8.85
CA GLU A 310 -12.54 -20.74 9.85
C GLU A 310 -11.37 -21.70 9.51
N PHE A 311 -11.06 -21.93 8.24
CA PHE A 311 -9.95 -22.80 7.88
C PHE A 311 -8.65 -21.97 7.85
N ALA A 312 -7.86 -22.08 8.92
CA ALA A 312 -6.57 -21.41 9.15
C ALA A 312 -5.49 -21.57 8.04
N TRP A 313 -5.78 -22.34 7.00
CA TRP A 313 -4.94 -22.60 5.84
C TRP A 313 -5.10 -21.53 4.75
N PHE A 314 -6.20 -20.75 4.76
CA PHE A 314 -6.51 -19.75 3.73
C PHE A 314 -6.26 -18.30 4.17
N HIS A 315 -5.72 -18.07 5.36
CA HIS A 315 -5.38 -16.72 5.79
C HIS A 315 -4.13 -16.22 5.05
N ASP A 316 -4.30 -15.10 4.35
CA ASP A 316 -3.22 -14.38 3.65
C ASP A 316 -2.14 -13.87 4.61
N HIS A 317 -2.41 -13.82 5.93
CA HIS A 317 -1.48 -13.43 6.98
C HIS A 317 -1.43 -14.47 8.10
N PRO A 318 -0.31 -14.61 8.84
CA PRO A 318 -0.29 -15.35 10.10
C PRO A 318 -1.41 -14.85 11.04
N PRO A 319 -1.94 -15.72 11.90
CA PRO A 319 -2.86 -15.30 12.96
C PRO A 319 -2.31 -14.08 13.71
N LEU A 320 -3.16 -13.07 13.93
CA LEU A 320 -2.75 -11.85 14.62
C LEU A 320 -2.24 -12.13 16.03
N ASP A 321 -2.80 -13.15 16.69
CA ASP A 321 -2.39 -13.58 18.02
C ASP A 321 -0.92 -14.05 18.02
N ASP A 322 -0.52 -14.88 17.04
CA ASP A 322 0.87 -15.34 16.89
C ASP A 322 1.83 -14.17 16.67
N ARG A 323 1.42 -13.17 15.88
CA ARG A 323 2.22 -11.96 15.62
C ARG A 323 2.40 -11.13 16.89
N ILE A 324 1.30 -10.89 17.63
CA ILE A 324 1.31 -10.14 18.88
C ILE A 324 2.17 -10.84 19.94
N GLU A 325 2.01 -12.15 20.12
CA GLU A 325 2.80 -12.91 21.09
C GLU A 325 4.28 -12.95 20.74
N ARG A 326 4.62 -13.03 19.45
CA ARG A 326 6.01 -13.01 19.01
C ARG A 326 6.69 -11.65 19.22
N LEU A 327 5.92 -10.56 19.14
CA LEU A 327 6.40 -9.20 19.34
C LEU A 327 6.55 -8.82 20.82
N LEU A 328 5.56 -9.17 21.63
CA LEU A 328 5.42 -8.67 23.01
C LEU A 328 5.58 -9.75 24.09
N GLY A 329 5.69 -11.02 23.68
CA GLY A 329 5.81 -12.16 24.57
C GLY A 329 4.48 -12.79 24.97
N PRO A 330 4.53 -13.89 25.75
CA PRO A 330 3.35 -14.67 26.12
C PRO A 330 2.33 -13.85 26.90
N GLY A 331 1.03 -13.97 26.55
CA GLY A 331 -0.06 -13.30 27.24
C GLY A 331 -0.24 -11.81 26.90
N ALA A 332 0.52 -11.29 25.92
CA ALA A 332 0.46 -9.90 25.49
C ALA A 332 -0.95 -9.44 25.07
N LYS A 333 -1.73 -10.29 24.39
CA LYS A 333 -3.12 -9.98 24.00
C LYS A 333 -4.00 -9.58 25.19
N ARG A 334 -3.88 -10.31 26.30
CA ARG A 334 -4.62 -10.02 27.54
C ARG A 334 -4.19 -8.67 28.12
N LEU A 335 -2.88 -8.43 28.20
CA LEU A 335 -2.32 -7.18 28.72
C LEU A 335 -2.75 -5.96 27.88
N LEU A 336 -2.73 -6.09 26.55
CA LEU A 336 -3.22 -5.04 25.64
C LEU A 336 -4.72 -4.79 25.82
N GLY A 337 -5.52 -5.85 25.96
CA GLY A 337 -6.94 -5.74 26.27
C GLY A 337 -7.21 -5.00 27.57
N GLU A 338 -6.48 -5.31 28.64
CA GLU A 338 -6.58 -4.63 29.93
C GLU A 338 -6.14 -3.15 29.83
N ARG A 339 -5.03 -2.86 29.13
CA ARG A 339 -4.55 -1.48 28.89
C ARG A 339 -5.59 -0.65 28.14
N MET A 340 -6.17 -1.20 27.08
CA MET A 340 -7.20 -0.50 26.30
C MET A 340 -8.47 -0.26 27.12
N ALA A 341 -8.94 -1.24 27.88
CA ALA A 341 -10.10 -1.07 28.75
C ALA A 341 -9.88 0.05 29.78
N ARG A 342 -8.66 0.11 30.38
CA ARG A 342 -8.28 1.20 31.29
C ARG A 342 -8.19 2.56 30.58
N ALA A 343 -7.70 2.59 29.35
CA ALA A 343 -7.62 3.83 28.57
C ALA A 343 -9.02 4.34 28.19
N GLU A 344 -9.94 3.45 27.83
CA GLU A 344 -11.34 3.80 27.52
C GLU A 344 -12.06 4.35 28.76
N THR A 345 -11.89 3.71 29.93
CA THR A 345 -12.46 4.24 31.19
C THR A 345 -11.83 5.56 31.61
N ALA A 346 -10.51 5.71 31.45
CA ALA A 346 -9.81 6.97 31.73
C ALA A 346 -10.23 8.09 30.77
N ALA A 347 -10.42 7.80 29.48
CA ALA A 347 -10.89 8.77 28.50
C ALA A 347 -12.33 9.23 28.79
N LEU A 348 -13.18 8.30 29.25
CA LEU A 348 -14.54 8.62 29.71
C LEU A 348 -14.53 9.52 30.95
N ALA A 349 -13.60 9.27 31.88
CA ALA A 349 -13.40 10.10 33.08
C ALA A 349 -12.79 11.48 32.75
N ALA A 350 -11.86 11.54 31.80
CA ALA A 350 -11.19 12.77 31.36
C ALA A 350 -12.13 13.73 30.62
N ARG A 351 -13.19 13.22 29.95
CA ARG A 351 -14.26 14.06 29.38
C ARG A 351 -15.03 14.88 30.43
N GLY A 352 -14.82 14.62 31.73
CA GLY A 352 -15.40 15.35 32.85
C GLY A 352 -14.43 16.27 33.63
N SER A 353 -13.18 16.47 33.19
CA SER A 353 -12.25 17.37 33.91
C SER A 353 -11.17 17.97 33.00
N PRO A 354 -10.95 19.30 33.06
CA PRO A 354 -9.86 19.93 32.34
C PRO A 354 -8.57 19.78 33.16
N VAL A 355 -7.64 18.94 32.72
CA VAL A 355 -6.28 18.97 33.26
C VAL A 355 -5.30 19.20 32.11
N VAL A 356 -4.73 20.40 32.14
CA VAL A 356 -3.59 20.84 31.34
C VAL A 356 -2.34 20.16 31.92
N SER A 357 -1.62 19.39 31.11
CA SER A 357 -0.29 18.90 31.48
C SER A 357 0.76 19.80 30.83
N GLU A 358 1.41 20.59 31.69
CA GLU A 358 2.52 21.48 31.39
C GLU A 358 3.82 20.66 31.39
N PHE A 359 4.50 20.60 30.24
CA PHE A 359 5.79 19.92 30.10
C PHE A 359 6.92 20.95 30.27
N VAL A 360 7.59 20.91 31.41
CA VAL A 360 8.76 21.75 31.71
C VAL A 360 9.99 21.17 31.02
N SER A 361 10.64 21.94 30.16
CA SER A 361 11.94 21.61 29.55
C SER A 361 13.10 22.14 30.41
N PRO A 362 14.17 21.37 30.67
CA PRO A 362 15.37 21.92 31.30
C PRO A 362 16.31 22.58 30.27
N LEU A 363 16.78 23.76 30.65
CA LEU A 363 17.71 24.65 29.95
C LEU A 363 19.18 24.17 30.01
N TYR A 364 19.90 24.48 28.93
CA TYR A 364 21.33 24.85 28.80
C TYR A 364 22.45 23.95 29.38
N ALA A 365 23.35 23.50 28.48
CA ALA A 365 24.72 23.12 28.81
C ALA A 365 25.70 23.65 27.72
N PRO A 366 26.93 24.07 28.08
CA PRO A 366 27.85 24.72 27.16
C PRO A 366 28.59 23.73 26.25
N ARG A 367 29.00 24.25 25.08
CA ARG A 367 29.49 23.53 23.91
C ARG A 367 31.02 23.39 23.95
N ALA A 368 31.54 22.16 23.82
CA ALA A 368 32.93 21.90 23.46
C ALA A 368 32.98 21.13 22.13
N ALA A 369 33.87 21.52 21.22
CA ALA A 369 34.05 20.86 19.93
C ALA A 369 34.81 19.54 20.11
N ALA A 370 34.23 18.43 19.65
CA ALA A 370 34.84 17.10 19.71
C ALA A 370 35.52 16.72 18.37
N PRO A 371 36.63 15.97 18.39
CA PRO A 371 37.39 15.58 17.21
C PRO A 371 36.71 14.49 16.37
N ALA A 372 37.00 14.45 15.07
CA ALA A 372 36.32 13.64 14.05
C ALA A 372 36.25 12.11 14.30
N ALA A 373 37.05 11.56 15.21
CA ALA A 373 36.99 10.14 15.59
C ALA A 373 35.75 9.81 16.45
N SER A 374 35.23 10.75 17.25
CA SER A 374 34.03 10.54 18.07
C SER A 374 32.72 10.60 17.26
N LEU A 375 32.78 11.04 16.00
CA LEU A 375 31.61 11.09 15.12
C LEU A 375 31.11 9.69 14.76
N VAL A 376 32.01 8.71 14.63
CA VAL A 376 31.65 7.32 14.28
C VAL A 376 30.91 6.63 15.42
N GLU A 377 31.29 6.87 16.67
CA GLU A 377 30.59 6.34 17.86
C GLU A 377 29.21 6.98 18.10
N SER A 378 28.97 8.16 17.52
CA SER A 378 27.70 8.88 17.65
C SER A 378 26.64 8.49 16.60
N ILE A 379 27.00 7.63 15.64
CA ILE A 379 26.09 7.17 14.60
C ILE A 379 24.96 6.35 15.24
N GLY A 380 23.73 6.85 15.14
CA GLY A 380 22.54 6.23 15.74
C GLY A 380 22.20 6.71 17.16
N ASN A 381 23.04 7.56 17.78
CA ASN A 381 22.80 8.17 19.10
C ASN A 381 22.99 9.70 19.02
N PRO A 382 22.01 10.44 18.48
CA PRO A 382 22.12 11.89 18.36
C PRO A 382 22.22 12.55 19.73
N SER A 383 23.28 13.35 19.95
CA SER A 383 23.42 14.18 21.14
C SER A 383 22.57 15.45 21.04
N SER A 384 22.33 16.13 22.15
CA SER A 384 21.68 17.45 22.15
C SER A 384 22.40 18.45 21.23
N ALA A 385 23.74 18.41 21.21
CA ALA A 385 24.54 19.26 20.33
C ALA A 385 24.29 18.99 18.83
N HIS A 386 24.01 17.73 18.45
CA HIS A 386 23.64 17.38 17.07
C HIS A 386 22.26 17.94 16.71
N LEU A 387 21.28 17.83 17.63
CA LEU A 387 19.94 18.39 17.44
C LEU A 387 19.98 19.92 17.35
N ASP A 388 20.75 20.58 18.19
CA ASP A 388 20.90 22.03 18.16
C ASP A 388 21.61 22.50 16.89
N HIS A 389 22.57 21.73 16.38
CA HIS A 389 23.20 22.01 15.10
C HIS A 389 22.20 21.90 13.94
N ALA A 390 21.41 20.82 13.90
CA ALA A 390 20.37 20.63 12.88
C ALA A 390 19.30 21.73 12.93
N ARG A 391 18.85 22.11 14.13
CA ARG A 391 17.96 23.26 14.34
C ARG A 391 18.58 24.55 13.82
N GLY A 392 19.85 24.79 14.12
CA GLY A 392 20.57 25.97 13.61
C GLY A 392 20.64 26.03 12.08
N ILE A 393 20.77 24.88 11.39
CA ILE A 393 20.72 24.82 9.92
C ILE A 393 19.31 25.17 9.42
N LEU A 394 18.27 24.59 10.04
CA LEU A 394 16.88 24.87 9.67
C LEU A 394 16.49 26.34 9.95
N ASP A 395 16.92 26.91 11.07
CA ASP A 395 16.63 28.30 11.45
C ASP A 395 17.40 29.32 10.60
N ALA A 396 18.50 28.91 9.96
CA ALA A 396 19.18 29.73 8.98
C ALA A 396 18.37 29.91 7.69
N ILE A 397 17.39 29.04 7.41
CA ILE A 397 16.47 29.21 6.28
C ILE A 397 15.37 30.22 6.68
N PRO A 398 15.16 31.30 5.90
CA PRO A 398 14.10 32.27 6.14
C PRO A 398 12.73 31.61 6.35
N ALA A 399 11.99 32.06 7.36
CA ALA A 399 10.69 31.50 7.71
C ALA A 399 9.68 31.54 6.54
N GLU A 400 9.76 32.56 5.69
CA GLU A 400 8.92 32.66 4.48
C GLU A 400 9.17 31.51 3.50
N ILE A 401 10.42 31.05 3.36
CA ILE A 401 10.78 29.91 2.49
C ILE A 401 10.31 28.62 3.16
N ARG A 402 10.59 28.45 4.46
CA ARG A 402 10.16 27.26 5.21
C ARG A 402 8.65 27.04 5.18
N ALA A 403 7.86 28.11 5.19
CA ALA A 403 6.40 28.01 5.08
C ALA A 403 5.95 27.70 3.63
N ALA A 404 6.65 28.23 2.63
CA ALA A 404 6.24 28.14 1.23
C ALA A 404 6.56 26.77 0.57
N VAL A 405 7.64 26.11 0.99
CA VAL A 405 8.08 24.81 0.42
C VAL A 405 7.07 23.67 0.60
N GLY A 406 6.05 23.84 1.45
CA GLY A 406 4.94 22.88 1.59
C GLY A 406 3.90 22.96 0.47
N SER A 407 3.86 24.05 -0.28
CA SER A 407 2.95 24.25 -1.42
C SER A 407 3.69 24.02 -2.75
N GLU A 408 3.01 23.50 -3.77
CA GLU A 408 3.60 23.23 -5.08
C GLU A 408 4.25 24.48 -5.70
N LYS A 409 3.51 25.60 -5.77
CA LYS A 409 4.03 26.87 -6.27
C LYS A 409 5.18 27.44 -5.45
N GLY A 410 5.10 27.34 -4.12
CA GLY A 410 6.16 27.84 -3.23
C GLY A 410 7.42 26.98 -3.29
N ALA A 411 7.27 25.67 -3.47
CA ALA A 411 8.35 24.72 -3.69
C ALA A 411 9.04 24.95 -5.05
N GLU A 412 8.26 25.16 -6.12
CA GLU A 412 8.78 25.60 -7.43
C GLU A 412 9.55 26.91 -7.30
N ALA A 413 8.98 27.91 -6.63
CA ALA A 413 9.62 29.21 -6.45
C ALA A 413 10.93 29.10 -5.66
N ALA A 414 11.00 28.25 -4.64
CA ALA A 414 12.21 27.99 -3.88
C ALA A 414 13.28 27.27 -4.73
N LEU A 415 12.88 26.33 -5.59
CA LEU A 415 13.79 25.66 -6.52
C LEU A 415 14.37 26.65 -7.54
N PHE A 416 13.52 27.47 -8.17
CA PHE A 416 13.97 28.48 -9.11
C PHE A 416 14.87 29.52 -8.44
N ALA A 417 14.56 29.93 -7.20
CA ALA A 417 15.38 30.85 -6.44
C ALA A 417 16.83 30.37 -6.24
N LEU A 418 17.05 29.05 -6.13
CA LEU A 418 18.40 28.46 -6.05
C LEU A 418 19.16 28.52 -7.38
N LEU A 419 18.45 28.65 -8.51
CA LEU A 419 18.98 28.63 -9.88
C LEU A 419 19.04 30.02 -10.54
N LEU A 420 18.44 31.05 -9.92
CA LEU A 420 18.45 32.40 -10.46
C LEU A 420 19.88 32.97 -10.50
N GLY A 421 20.25 33.49 -11.66
CA GLY A 421 21.48 34.24 -11.88
C GLY A 421 21.35 35.70 -11.45
N GLU A 422 22.28 36.53 -11.91
CA GLU A 422 22.30 37.97 -11.62
C GLU A 422 22.10 38.82 -12.89
N GLY A 423 21.78 40.11 -12.71
CA GLY A 423 21.68 41.09 -13.80
C GLY A 423 20.64 40.73 -14.86
N GLU A 424 21.04 40.82 -16.14
CA GLU A 424 20.16 40.55 -17.29
C GLU A 424 19.73 39.08 -17.38
N LEU A 425 20.56 38.13 -16.92
CA LEU A 425 20.21 36.72 -16.89
C LEU A 425 19.03 36.47 -15.94
N ARG A 426 19.02 37.12 -14.77
CA ARG A 426 17.91 37.02 -13.80
C ARG A 426 16.59 37.49 -14.41
N LYS A 427 16.60 38.61 -15.16
CA LYS A 427 15.40 39.13 -15.82
C LYS A 427 14.86 38.15 -16.86
N ALA A 428 15.74 37.60 -17.70
CA ALA A 428 15.37 36.62 -18.70
C ALA A 428 14.80 35.33 -18.08
N GLN A 429 15.41 34.82 -17.01
CA GLN A 429 14.92 33.64 -16.29
C GLN A 429 13.54 33.89 -15.65
N LEU A 430 13.34 35.04 -15.00
CA LEU A 430 12.05 35.38 -14.39
C LEU A 430 10.93 35.54 -15.42
N ALA A 431 11.22 36.09 -16.59
CA ALA A 431 10.25 36.15 -17.70
C ALA A 431 9.85 34.73 -18.15
N LEU A 432 10.84 33.85 -18.35
CA LEU A 432 10.60 32.46 -18.77
C LEU A 432 9.84 31.64 -17.71
N ILE A 433 10.10 31.87 -16.43
CA ILE A 433 9.33 31.27 -15.33
C ILE A 433 7.88 31.77 -15.36
N GLY A 434 7.68 33.07 -15.56
CA GLY A 434 6.34 33.67 -15.64
C GLY A 434 5.48 33.12 -16.79
N GLU A 435 6.10 32.82 -17.94
CA GLU A 435 5.42 32.20 -19.08
C GLU A 435 4.94 30.76 -18.78
N ARG A 436 5.65 30.01 -17.94
CA ARG A 436 5.37 28.59 -17.67
C ARG A 436 4.55 28.34 -16.40
N SER A 437 4.86 29.03 -15.31
CA SER A 437 4.28 28.78 -13.98
C SER A 437 3.31 29.89 -13.53
N GLY A 438 3.04 30.88 -14.38
CA GLY A 438 2.18 32.02 -14.07
C GLY A 438 2.88 33.12 -13.25
N ALA A 439 2.19 34.25 -13.03
CA ALA A 439 2.79 35.48 -12.53
C ALA A 439 3.24 35.45 -11.04
N GLU A 440 2.73 34.49 -10.26
CA GLU A 440 3.00 34.40 -8.81
C GLU A 440 4.39 33.82 -8.51
N VAL A 441 4.75 32.74 -9.20
CA VAL A 441 6.03 32.02 -9.04
C VAL A 441 7.28 32.88 -9.31
N PRO A 442 7.38 33.70 -10.37
CA PRO A 442 8.57 34.51 -10.61
C PRO A 442 8.76 35.59 -9.53
N ALA A 443 7.69 36.24 -9.08
CA ALA A 443 7.76 37.24 -8.02
C ALA A 443 8.27 36.62 -6.71
N GLN A 444 7.76 35.43 -6.36
CA GLN A 444 8.18 34.70 -5.18
C GLN A 444 9.62 34.17 -5.31
N SER A 445 10.00 33.65 -6.47
CA SER A 445 11.37 33.19 -6.78
C SER A 445 12.39 34.31 -6.61
N ALA A 446 12.07 35.51 -7.08
CA ALA A 446 12.93 36.68 -6.93
C ALA A 446 13.14 37.04 -5.45
N ARG A 447 12.06 37.09 -4.67
CA ARG A 447 12.13 37.37 -3.22
C ARG A 447 12.96 36.33 -2.47
N PHE A 448 12.73 35.05 -2.75
CA PHE A 448 13.46 33.96 -2.12
C PHE A 448 14.95 33.95 -2.49
N ALA A 449 15.30 34.27 -3.73
CA ALA A 449 16.69 34.37 -4.14
C ALA A 449 17.44 35.45 -3.37
N ASP A 450 16.80 36.60 -3.11
CA ASP A 450 17.41 37.66 -2.31
C ASP A 450 17.50 37.27 -0.82
N ALA A 451 16.48 36.60 -0.27
CA ALA A 451 16.50 36.10 1.11
C ALA A 451 17.56 35.01 1.35
N LEU A 452 17.86 34.19 0.34
CA LEU A 452 18.87 33.12 0.40
C LEU A 452 20.32 33.61 0.29
N LYS A 453 20.55 34.88 -0.07
CA LYS A 453 21.92 35.45 -0.12
C LYS A 453 22.60 35.43 1.25
N ALA A 454 21.85 35.70 2.33
CA ALA A 454 22.39 35.75 3.70
C ALA A 454 22.88 34.38 4.21
N PRO A 455 22.09 33.28 4.15
CA PRO A 455 22.58 31.96 4.51
C PRO A 455 23.53 31.35 3.45
N GLY A 456 23.49 31.85 2.21
CA GLY A 456 24.43 31.51 1.15
C GLY A 456 24.41 30.04 0.75
N ALA A 457 25.59 29.48 0.45
CA ALA A 457 25.73 28.09 -0.02
C ALA A 457 25.22 27.04 1.00
N ARG A 458 25.22 27.37 2.29
CA ARG A 458 24.83 26.44 3.37
C ARG A 458 23.34 26.11 3.37
N ALA A 459 22.48 26.99 2.83
CA ALA A 459 21.04 26.74 2.76
C ALA A 459 20.62 25.97 1.49
N ARG A 460 21.49 25.81 0.49
CA ARG A 460 21.11 25.23 -0.81
C ARG A 460 20.61 23.79 -0.70
N LEU A 461 21.40 22.92 -0.07
CA LEU A 461 21.04 21.51 0.10
C LEU A 461 19.82 21.34 1.04
N PRO A 462 19.77 21.99 2.22
CA PRO A 462 18.58 21.95 3.07
C PRO A 462 17.30 22.41 2.38
N VAL A 463 17.33 23.50 1.61
CA VAL A 463 16.15 23.98 0.86
C VAL A 463 15.75 22.97 -0.21
N LEU A 464 16.71 22.38 -0.93
CA LEU A 464 16.44 21.36 -1.92
C LEU A 464 15.78 20.11 -1.29
N GLU A 465 16.28 19.64 -0.15
CA GLU A 465 15.71 18.50 0.59
C GLU A 465 14.28 18.79 1.07
N LEU A 466 13.96 20.03 1.44
CA LEU A 466 12.60 20.42 1.83
C LEU A 466 11.63 20.46 0.65
N VAL A 467 12.12 20.84 -0.53
CA VAL A 467 11.33 21.02 -1.76
C VAL A 467 11.00 19.70 -2.45
N ILE A 468 11.95 18.76 -2.50
CA ILE A 468 11.83 17.50 -3.26
C ILE A 468 10.52 16.74 -2.97
N PRO A 469 10.11 16.50 -1.71
CA PRO A 469 8.90 15.71 -1.46
C PRO A 469 7.61 16.42 -1.85
N THR A 470 7.63 17.73 -2.10
CA THR A 470 6.47 18.50 -2.56
C THR A 470 6.33 18.53 -4.09
N LEU A 471 7.44 18.38 -4.83
CA LEU A 471 7.48 18.43 -6.30
C LEU A 471 7.53 17.06 -6.99
N LYS A 472 7.55 15.97 -6.20
CA LYS A 472 7.33 14.62 -6.70
C LYS A 472 5.86 14.40 -7.02
#